data_AF-A0AAD6VM62-F1
#
_entry.id   AF-A0AAD6VM62-F1
#
_cell.length_a   1.000
_cell.length_b   1.000
_cell.length_c   1.000
_cell.angle_alpha   90.00
_cell.angle_beta   90.00
_cell.angle_gamma   90.00
#
_symmetry.space_group_name_H-M   'P 1'
#
loop_
_entity.id
_entity.type
_entity.pdbx_description
1 polymer ?
#
loop_
_entity_poly.entity_id
_entity_poly.type
_entity_poly.pdbx_seq_one_letter_code
_entity_poly.pdbx_strand_id
1 'polypeptide(L)'
;MTSSSQWELPSIPTGSLDFGGGIDTAFSVSEPVATPVQPTHPQSSQQPPAVKHTEVHYSADELVAMWGRVGVHLCEAASQLFEKSKKTLVGDGTYAGFINAALDETPNAARAVPPAWGYLVYAQSAGSVQKRLSDIMPGDIVALFDAKFKGHKGLAAYSQTVGAGEPLVGVVSEFEQKKSKIRVFQANQHVGHQTVEAASYRLEDLKSGIVKVYRVLEA
;
A
#
# COMPACT_ATOMS: atom_id res chain seq x y z
N MET A 1 30.35 -33.27 -43.14
CA MET A 1 30.60 -34.07 -41.91
C MET A 1 30.47 -33.12 -40.73
N THR A 2 29.27 -32.97 -40.18
CA THR A 2 28.93 -32.01 -39.12
C THR A 2 28.84 -32.76 -37.80
N SER A 3 29.70 -32.40 -36.85
CA SER A 3 29.79 -32.99 -35.52
C SER A 3 28.73 -32.40 -34.59
N SER A 4 27.87 -33.25 -34.04
CA SER A 4 26.87 -32.95 -33.01
C SER A 4 27.51 -33.03 -31.63
N SER A 5 27.52 -31.92 -30.88
CA SER A 5 27.95 -31.91 -29.48
C SER A 5 26.81 -32.36 -28.57
N GLN A 6 27.02 -33.49 -27.91
CA GLN A 6 26.16 -34.13 -26.93
C GLN A 6 26.39 -33.50 -25.56
N TRP A 7 25.36 -32.90 -24.96
CA TRP A 7 25.41 -32.38 -23.59
C TRP A 7 24.97 -33.48 -22.62
N GLU A 8 25.84 -33.89 -21.70
CA GLU A 8 25.54 -34.81 -20.60
C GLU A 8 25.24 -34.04 -19.30
N LEU A 9 24.21 -34.50 -18.58
CA LEU A 9 23.80 -33.97 -17.27
C LEU A 9 24.59 -34.66 -16.14
N PRO A 10 24.95 -33.94 -15.06
CA PRO A 10 25.62 -34.55 -13.91
C PRO A 10 24.65 -35.31 -12.99
N SER A 11 25.11 -36.46 -12.50
CA SER A 11 24.40 -37.39 -11.61
C SER A 11 24.21 -36.81 -10.20
N ILE A 12 23.01 -36.96 -9.63
CA ILE A 12 22.69 -36.60 -8.24
C ILE A 12 23.08 -37.77 -7.32
N PRO A 13 23.80 -37.55 -6.21
CA PRO A 13 24.09 -38.61 -5.24
C PRO A 13 22.87 -38.90 -4.36
N THR A 14 22.45 -40.16 -4.32
CA THR A 14 21.39 -40.67 -3.44
C THR A 14 21.96 -40.90 -2.04
N GLY A 15 21.67 -39.99 -1.11
CA GLY A 15 21.98 -40.17 0.32
C GLY A 15 20.91 -41.06 0.99
N SER A 16 21.35 -42.22 1.47
CA SER A 16 20.61 -43.15 2.32
C SER A 16 20.49 -42.58 3.75
N LEU A 17 19.30 -42.18 4.17
CA LEU A 17 19.00 -41.82 5.57
C LEU A 17 18.20 -42.96 6.21
N ASP A 18 18.90 -43.68 7.07
CA ASP A 18 18.41 -44.71 7.98
C ASP A 18 17.74 -44.03 9.19
N PHE A 19 16.47 -44.37 9.46
CA PHE A 19 15.77 -43.96 10.68
C PHE A 19 15.28 -45.22 11.40
N GLY A 20 16.21 -45.86 12.09
CA GLY A 20 15.96 -47.00 12.96
C GLY A 20 15.35 -46.58 14.30
N GLY A 21 14.11 -47.01 14.54
CA GLY A 21 13.74 -47.83 15.70
C GLY A 21 13.53 -47.15 17.07
N GLY A 22 12.36 -47.43 17.66
CA GLY A 22 12.23 -47.59 19.12
C GLY A 22 11.18 -46.71 19.80
N ILE A 23 9.91 -47.03 19.59
CA ILE A 23 8.84 -46.71 20.55
C ILE A 23 8.70 -47.88 21.53
N ASP A 24 8.21 -47.56 22.71
CA ASP A 24 7.76 -48.41 23.82
C ASP A 24 8.72 -48.54 24.99
N THR A 25 8.39 -47.87 26.11
CA THR A 25 8.17 -48.56 27.40
C THR A 25 7.54 -47.62 28.42
N ALA A 26 6.39 -48.05 28.94
CA ALA A 26 5.69 -47.47 30.06
C ALA A 26 6.45 -47.72 31.37
N PHE A 27 6.47 -46.72 32.26
CA PHE A 27 6.71 -46.92 33.68
C PHE A 27 5.77 -46.01 34.50
N SER A 28 4.81 -46.64 35.18
CA SER A 28 4.12 -46.09 36.34
C SER A 28 4.99 -46.30 37.58
N VAL A 29 4.94 -45.35 38.54
CA VAL A 29 4.69 -45.59 39.99
C VAL A 29 5.00 -44.31 40.82
N SER A 30 3.93 -43.84 41.46
CA SER A 30 3.79 -43.24 42.81
C SER A 30 4.35 -41.87 43.22
N GLU A 31 3.41 -41.06 43.74
CA GLU A 31 3.54 -39.90 44.64
C GLU A 31 4.37 -40.17 45.90
N PRO A 32 4.92 -39.09 46.50
CA PRO A 32 4.33 -38.66 47.77
C PRO A 32 4.09 -37.15 47.90
N VAL A 33 2.99 -36.85 48.59
CA VAL A 33 2.57 -35.53 49.11
C VAL A 33 3.64 -34.90 50.03
N ALA A 34 4.00 -33.65 49.75
CA ALA A 34 4.48 -32.70 50.76
C ALA A 34 4.26 -31.24 50.30
N THR A 35 3.35 -30.57 51.01
CA THR A 35 3.04 -29.11 51.13
C THR A 35 3.91 -28.07 50.40
N PRO A 36 3.32 -27.13 49.65
CA PRO A 36 4.01 -25.91 49.22
C PRO A 36 3.83 -24.77 50.24
N VAL A 37 4.94 -24.23 50.73
CA VAL A 37 4.99 -22.97 51.48
C VAL A 37 5.14 -21.83 50.47
N GLN A 38 4.13 -20.97 50.34
CA GLN A 38 4.22 -19.70 49.61
C GLN A 38 5.10 -18.71 50.38
N PRO A 39 5.91 -17.90 49.69
CA PRO A 39 5.50 -16.51 49.52
C PRO A 39 5.84 -15.99 48.11
N THR A 40 4.83 -15.77 47.28
CA THR A 40 4.97 -15.02 46.02
C THR A 40 4.29 -13.68 46.16
N HIS A 41 5.11 -12.63 46.14
CA HIS A 41 4.73 -11.23 46.00
C HIS A 41 3.66 -11.05 44.91
N PRO A 42 2.60 -10.23 45.13
CA PRO A 42 1.76 -9.78 44.04
C PRO A 42 2.54 -8.74 43.24
N GLN A 43 3.26 -9.19 42.21
CA GLN A 43 3.82 -8.31 41.21
C GLN A 43 2.65 -7.84 40.33
N SER A 44 2.11 -6.67 40.64
CA SER A 44 1.14 -5.98 39.79
C SER A 44 1.82 -5.65 38.47
N SER A 45 1.68 -6.53 37.47
CA SER A 45 1.88 -6.15 36.08
C SER A 45 0.76 -5.18 35.73
N GLN A 46 0.97 -3.90 36.03
CA GLN A 46 0.20 -2.82 35.43
C GLN A 46 0.50 -2.86 33.94
N GLN A 47 -0.33 -3.60 33.21
CA GLN A 47 -0.42 -3.46 31.77
C GLN A 47 -0.75 -1.98 31.51
N PRO A 48 0.07 -1.24 30.75
CA PRO A 48 -0.24 0.15 30.46
C PRO A 48 -1.65 0.20 29.87
N PRO A 49 -2.49 1.18 30.27
CA PRO A 49 -3.85 1.26 29.78
C PRO A 49 -3.80 1.31 28.26
N ALA A 50 -4.48 0.36 27.61
CA ALA A 50 -4.64 0.36 26.17
C ALA A 50 -5.23 1.71 25.77
N VAL A 51 -4.42 2.53 25.08
CA VAL A 51 -4.85 3.81 24.56
C VAL A 51 -6.00 3.50 23.61
N LYS A 52 -7.23 3.82 24.01
CA LYS A 52 -8.39 3.75 23.12
C LYS A 52 -8.17 4.82 22.06
N HIS A 53 -7.58 4.43 20.93
CA HIS A 53 -7.63 5.24 19.73
C HIS A 53 -9.10 5.42 19.40
N THR A 54 -9.64 6.60 19.71
CA THR A 54 -10.99 6.96 19.31
C THR A 54 -10.90 7.16 17.80
N GLU A 55 -11.31 6.15 17.02
CA GLU A 55 -11.43 6.30 15.58
C GLU A 55 -12.48 7.38 15.32
N VAL A 56 -12.02 8.54 14.86
CA VAL A 56 -12.91 9.61 14.42
C VAL A 56 -13.55 9.15 13.11
N HIS A 57 -14.87 8.96 13.13
CA HIS A 57 -15.63 8.59 11.93
C HIS A 57 -16.26 9.83 11.31
N TYR A 58 -15.82 10.19 10.11
CA TYR A 58 -16.45 11.24 9.30
C TYR A 58 -17.53 10.65 8.40
N SER A 59 -18.65 11.35 8.32
CA SER A 59 -19.71 11.13 7.34
C SER A 59 -19.26 11.53 5.92
N ALA A 60 -20.00 11.11 4.90
CA ALA A 60 -19.72 11.46 3.51
C ALA A 60 -19.74 12.99 3.31
N ASP A 61 -20.73 13.69 3.87
CA ASP A 61 -20.88 15.14 3.72
C ASP A 61 -19.72 15.90 4.38
N GLU A 62 -19.23 15.45 5.54
CA GLU A 62 -18.03 16.01 6.18
C GLU A 62 -16.78 15.80 5.32
N LEU A 63 -16.64 14.63 4.69
CA LEU A 63 -15.52 14.34 3.77
C LEU A 63 -15.55 15.20 2.50
N VAL A 64 -16.74 15.53 2.00
CA VAL A 64 -16.91 16.49 0.89
C VAL A 64 -16.56 17.90 1.35
N ALA A 65 -17.01 18.31 2.53
CA ALA A 65 -16.70 19.63 3.08
C ALA A 65 -15.18 19.82 3.30
N MET A 66 -14.49 18.82 3.85
CA MET A 66 -13.03 18.83 4.01
C MET A 66 -12.31 18.87 2.66
N TRP A 67 -12.79 18.13 1.66
CA TRP A 67 -12.25 18.22 0.30
C TRP A 67 -12.37 19.63 -0.29
N GLY A 68 -13.50 20.30 -0.09
CA GLY A 68 -13.69 21.67 -0.57
C GLY A 68 -12.70 22.67 0.03
N ARG A 69 -12.19 22.40 1.25
CA ARG A 69 -11.23 23.26 1.96
C ARG A 69 -9.77 22.94 1.64
N VAL A 70 -9.44 21.67 1.39
CA VAL A 70 -8.04 21.22 1.23
C VAL A 70 -7.80 20.56 -0.12
N GLY A 71 -8.65 19.59 -0.50
CA GLY A 71 -8.49 18.79 -1.71
C GLY A 71 -8.47 19.61 -3.00
N VAL A 72 -9.33 20.64 -3.12
CA VAL A 72 -9.32 21.53 -4.30
C VAL A 72 -7.95 22.20 -4.48
N HIS A 73 -7.38 22.74 -3.40
CA HIS A 73 -6.08 23.39 -3.43
C HIS A 73 -4.93 22.40 -3.67
N LEU A 74 -5.03 21.20 -3.11
CA LEU A 74 -4.04 20.15 -3.37
C LEU A 74 -4.01 19.72 -4.83
N CYS A 75 -5.18 19.60 -5.48
CA CYS A 75 -5.25 19.32 -6.90
C CYS A 75 -4.61 20.43 -7.74
N GLU A 76 -4.83 21.69 -7.37
CA GLU A 76 -4.26 22.85 -8.03
C GLU A 76 -2.73 22.87 -7.88
N ALA A 77 -2.22 22.73 -6.65
CA ALA A 77 -0.78 22.65 -6.36
C ALA A 77 -0.10 21.51 -7.13
N ALA A 78 -0.69 20.32 -7.11
CA ALA A 78 -0.18 19.17 -7.87
C ALA A 78 -0.12 19.44 -9.38
N SER A 79 -1.11 20.17 -9.93
CA SER A 79 -1.13 20.55 -11.34
C SER A 79 -0.02 21.55 -11.69
N GLN A 80 0.24 22.52 -10.80
CA GLN A 80 1.33 23.48 -10.96
C GLN A 80 2.70 22.80 -10.87
N LEU A 81 2.88 21.90 -9.91
CA LEU A 81 4.09 21.10 -9.77
C LEU A 81 4.32 20.17 -10.96
N PHE A 82 3.25 19.58 -11.52
CA PHE A 82 3.35 18.81 -12.75
C PHE A 82 3.94 19.62 -13.90
N GLU A 83 3.45 20.84 -14.13
CA GLU A 83 3.98 21.74 -15.16
C GLU A 83 5.42 22.20 -14.87
N LYS A 84 5.72 22.54 -13.61
CA LYS A 84 7.05 22.96 -13.13
C LYS A 84 8.09 21.85 -13.27
N SER A 85 7.68 20.59 -13.11
CA SER A 85 8.57 19.41 -13.18
C SER A 85 9.28 19.25 -14.53
N LYS A 86 8.78 19.90 -15.59
CA LYS A 86 9.41 19.91 -16.92
C LYS A 86 10.75 20.64 -16.95
N LYS A 87 11.03 21.48 -15.95
CA LYS A 87 12.25 22.30 -15.88
C LYS A 87 13.04 22.10 -14.60
N THR A 88 12.38 21.68 -13.52
CA THR A 88 13.00 21.57 -12.19
C THR A 88 12.58 20.28 -11.50
N LEU A 89 13.47 19.68 -10.73
CA LEU A 89 13.13 18.58 -9.84
C LEU A 89 12.06 19.02 -8.83
N VAL A 90 11.06 18.17 -8.59
CA VAL A 90 10.03 18.36 -7.55
C VAL A 90 10.30 17.40 -6.40
N GLY A 91 10.35 17.92 -5.17
CA GLY A 91 10.75 17.16 -3.99
C GLY A 91 12.14 16.56 -4.16
N ASP A 92 12.27 15.26 -3.90
CA ASP A 92 13.47 14.45 -4.12
C ASP A 92 13.35 13.51 -5.34
N GLY A 93 12.29 13.69 -6.15
CA GLY A 93 11.98 12.81 -7.28
C GLY A 93 11.28 11.49 -6.92
N THR A 94 11.07 11.21 -5.62
CA THR A 94 10.30 10.03 -5.18
C THR A 94 8.79 10.31 -5.22
N TYR A 95 7.98 9.25 -5.16
CA TYR A 95 6.52 9.40 -5.05
C TYR A 95 6.13 10.17 -3.80
N ALA A 96 6.69 9.81 -2.64
CA ALA A 96 6.43 10.50 -1.38
C ALA A 96 6.92 11.95 -1.41
N GLY A 97 8.08 12.22 -2.00
CA GLY A 97 8.62 13.56 -2.17
C GLY A 97 7.72 14.47 -3.00
N PHE A 98 7.12 13.94 -4.08
CA PHE A 98 6.11 14.68 -4.85
C PHE A 98 4.86 15.02 -4.02
N ILE A 99 4.33 14.05 -3.25
CA ILE A 99 3.16 14.30 -2.39
C ILE A 99 3.48 15.35 -1.32
N ASN A 100 4.64 15.24 -0.67
CA ASN A 100 5.07 16.22 0.34
C ASN A 100 5.20 17.62 -0.26
N ALA A 101 5.83 17.76 -1.44
CA ALA A 101 5.93 19.04 -2.12
C ALA A 101 4.56 19.65 -2.44
N ALA A 102 3.59 18.81 -2.87
CA ALA A 102 2.23 19.27 -3.14
C ALA A 102 1.49 19.69 -1.85
N LEU A 103 1.65 18.94 -0.76
CA LEU A 103 1.08 19.28 0.55
C LEU A 103 1.67 20.59 1.11
N ASP A 104 2.99 20.80 0.94
CA ASP A 104 3.67 22.01 1.40
C ASP A 104 3.21 23.27 0.63
N GLU A 105 2.78 23.13 -0.62
CA GLU A 105 2.16 24.20 -1.43
C GLU A 105 0.64 24.35 -1.17
N THR A 106 0.03 23.49 -0.35
CA THR A 106 -1.41 23.48 -0.08
C THR A 106 -1.72 24.16 1.27
N PRO A 107 -2.45 25.29 1.30
CA PRO A 107 -2.84 25.93 2.55
C PRO A 107 -3.68 25.01 3.44
N ASN A 108 -3.40 25.02 4.75
CA ASN A 108 -4.13 24.27 5.78
C ASN A 108 -4.16 22.74 5.58
N ALA A 109 -3.31 22.16 4.72
CA ALA A 109 -3.22 20.71 4.60
C ALA A 109 -2.54 20.10 5.83
N ALA A 110 -3.19 19.13 6.47
CA ALA A 110 -2.56 18.34 7.50
C ALA A 110 -1.38 17.56 6.91
N ARG A 111 -0.26 17.56 7.62
CA ARG A 111 0.87 16.71 7.24
C ARG A 111 0.49 15.26 7.46
N ALA A 112 0.62 14.46 6.41
CA ALA A 112 0.34 13.04 6.50
C ALA A 112 1.62 12.22 6.72
N VAL A 113 1.46 11.03 7.31
CA VAL A 113 2.58 10.13 7.61
C VAL A 113 2.38 8.82 6.83
N PRO A 114 3.31 8.46 5.91
CA PRO A 114 3.22 7.21 5.17
C PRO A 114 3.03 5.99 6.10
N PRO A 115 2.25 4.97 5.68
CA PRO A 115 1.61 4.82 4.37
C PRO A 115 0.20 5.42 4.28
N ALA A 116 -0.25 6.17 5.31
CA ALA A 116 -1.58 6.77 5.37
C ALA A 116 -1.51 8.26 5.06
N TRP A 117 -2.06 8.67 3.92
CA TRP A 117 -1.96 10.04 3.41
C TRP A 117 -3.14 10.94 3.82
N GLY A 118 -3.89 10.53 4.84
CA GLY A 118 -5.13 11.19 5.29
C GLY A 118 -6.19 10.17 5.71
N TYR A 119 -7.45 10.55 5.62
CA TYR A 119 -8.57 9.69 6.00
C TYR A 119 -8.96 8.75 4.84
N LEU A 120 -9.01 7.45 5.10
CA LEU A 120 -9.27 6.43 4.08
C LEU A 120 -10.73 6.48 3.60
N VAL A 121 -10.96 6.95 2.38
CA VAL A 121 -12.30 7.05 1.76
C VAL A 121 -12.63 5.91 0.83
N TYR A 122 -11.63 5.31 0.19
CA TYR A 122 -11.80 4.17 -0.69
C TYR A 122 -10.69 3.13 -0.48
N ALA A 123 -11.06 1.85 -0.48
CA ALA A 123 -10.11 0.75 -0.49
C ALA A 123 -10.64 -0.41 -1.33
N GLN A 124 -9.79 -0.91 -2.21
CA GLN A 124 -10.05 -2.06 -3.06
C GLN A 124 -8.85 -3.01 -3.00
N SER A 125 -9.10 -4.31 -2.92
CA SER A 125 -8.09 -5.35 -3.09
C SER A 125 -8.51 -6.28 -4.23
N ALA A 126 -7.62 -6.46 -5.21
CA ALA A 126 -7.95 -7.14 -6.46
C ALA A 126 -9.28 -6.61 -7.03
N GLY A 127 -10.24 -7.48 -7.37
CA GLY A 127 -11.56 -7.06 -7.87
C GLY A 127 -12.56 -6.62 -6.78
N SER A 128 -12.19 -6.64 -5.49
CA SER A 128 -13.13 -6.47 -4.38
C SER A 128 -12.98 -5.12 -3.68
N VAL A 129 -14.05 -4.34 -3.66
CA VAL A 129 -14.11 -3.05 -2.92
C VAL A 129 -14.45 -3.34 -1.46
N GLN A 130 -13.52 -2.99 -0.57
CA GLN A 130 -13.65 -3.18 0.88
C GLN A 130 -14.21 -1.95 1.58
N LYS A 131 -13.94 -0.76 1.05
CA LYS A 131 -14.38 0.51 1.64
C LYS A 131 -14.74 1.52 0.55
N ARG A 132 -15.86 2.20 0.73
CA ARG A 132 -16.29 3.37 -0.06
C ARG A 132 -17.14 4.27 0.84
N LEU A 133 -16.50 5.22 1.52
CA LEU A 133 -17.16 6.17 2.43
C LEU A 133 -17.60 7.46 1.74
N SER A 134 -16.89 7.85 0.69
CA SER A 134 -17.17 9.03 -0.12
C SER A 134 -16.70 8.76 -1.55
N ASP A 135 -17.21 9.54 -2.50
CA ASP A 135 -16.69 9.53 -3.86
C ASP A 135 -15.22 10.00 -3.88
N ILE A 136 -14.46 9.40 -4.79
CA ILE A 136 -13.08 9.79 -5.11
C ILE A 136 -13.14 11.13 -5.86
N MET A 137 -12.37 12.11 -5.41
CA MET A 137 -12.38 13.47 -5.94
C MET A 137 -10.97 13.94 -6.33
N PRO A 138 -10.84 14.89 -7.28
CA PRO A 138 -9.55 15.50 -7.59
C PRO A 138 -8.92 16.14 -6.34
N GLY A 139 -7.64 15.90 -6.10
CA GLY A 139 -6.94 16.29 -4.89
C GLY A 139 -6.91 15.24 -3.79
N ASP A 140 -7.61 14.12 -3.94
CA ASP A 140 -7.33 12.95 -3.11
C ASP A 140 -5.94 12.38 -3.37
N ILE A 141 -5.40 11.63 -2.42
CA ILE A 141 -4.15 10.90 -2.59
C ILE A 141 -4.45 9.42 -2.81
N VAL A 142 -4.01 8.87 -3.94
CA VAL A 142 -4.04 7.42 -4.18
C VAL A 142 -2.75 6.77 -3.69
N ALA A 143 -2.85 5.55 -3.18
CA ALA A 143 -1.74 4.66 -2.92
C ALA A 143 -2.01 3.28 -3.51
N LEU A 144 -1.08 2.78 -4.32
CA LEU A 144 -1.15 1.48 -4.98
C LEU A 144 -0.04 0.58 -4.44
N PHE A 145 -0.42 -0.57 -3.88
CA PHE A 145 0.47 -1.53 -3.25
C PHE A 145 0.45 -2.82 -4.07
N ASP A 146 1.59 -3.21 -4.64
CA ASP A 146 1.78 -4.41 -5.47
C ASP A 146 0.66 -4.60 -6.50
N ALA A 147 0.20 -3.48 -7.07
CA ALA A 147 -1.02 -3.41 -7.86
C ALA A 147 -0.75 -3.89 -9.28
N LYS A 148 -1.45 -4.95 -9.69
CA LYS A 148 -1.35 -5.53 -11.03
C LYS A 148 -2.64 -5.27 -11.80
N PHE A 149 -2.56 -4.43 -12.82
CA PHE A 149 -3.65 -4.14 -13.73
C PHE A 149 -3.53 -4.98 -14.99
N LYS A 150 -4.63 -5.60 -15.42
CA LYS A 150 -4.74 -6.26 -16.72
C LYS A 150 -6.09 -5.95 -17.34
N GLY A 151 -6.06 -5.42 -18.55
CA GLY A 151 -7.27 -5.08 -19.29
C GLY A 151 -6.98 -4.89 -20.77
N HIS A 152 -7.87 -4.18 -21.45
CA HIS A 152 -7.75 -3.88 -22.88
C HIS A 152 -7.79 -2.38 -23.14
N LYS A 153 -6.91 -1.91 -24.02
CA LYS A 153 -6.94 -0.57 -24.61
C LYS A 153 -7.24 -0.71 -26.09
N GLY A 154 -8.52 -0.55 -26.45
CA GLY A 154 -8.99 -0.91 -27.80
C GLY A 154 -8.85 -2.42 -28.00
N LEU A 155 -8.14 -2.83 -29.07
CA LEU A 155 -7.89 -4.24 -29.36
C LEU A 155 -6.64 -4.80 -28.64
N ALA A 156 -5.77 -3.94 -28.12
CA ALA A 156 -4.54 -4.37 -27.47
C ALA A 156 -4.77 -4.68 -25.98
N ALA A 157 -4.41 -5.90 -25.56
CA ALA A 157 -4.33 -6.23 -24.14
C ALA A 157 -3.15 -5.50 -23.51
N TYR A 158 -3.30 -5.09 -22.25
CA TYR A 158 -2.21 -4.51 -21.46
C TYR A 158 -2.08 -5.21 -20.11
N SER A 159 -0.87 -5.22 -19.58
CA SER A 159 -0.55 -5.66 -18.22
C SER A 159 0.43 -4.65 -17.64
N GLN A 160 0.12 -4.12 -16.47
CA GLN A 160 0.97 -3.17 -15.77
C GLN A 160 1.05 -3.58 -14.29
N THR A 161 2.25 -3.53 -13.73
CA THR A 161 2.47 -3.68 -12.29
C THR A 161 3.06 -2.38 -11.77
N VAL A 162 2.50 -1.85 -10.69
CA VAL A 162 2.98 -0.63 -10.03
C VAL A 162 3.00 -0.79 -8.51
N GLY A 163 3.81 0.02 -7.85
CA GLY A 163 3.94 0.00 -6.40
C GLY A 163 4.54 -1.30 -5.85
N ALA A 164 5.48 -1.89 -6.59
CA ALA A 164 6.19 -3.10 -6.18
C ALA A 164 7.32 -2.74 -5.22
N GLY A 165 7.34 -3.33 -4.03
CA GLY A 165 8.31 -3.05 -2.97
C GLY A 165 8.00 -1.78 -2.16
N GLU A 166 7.76 -0.65 -2.84
CA GLU A 166 7.25 0.60 -2.24
C GLU A 166 5.94 1.00 -2.92
N PRO A 167 4.92 1.47 -2.17
CA PRO A 167 3.69 1.92 -2.79
C PRO A 167 3.91 3.07 -3.77
N LEU A 168 3.27 2.96 -4.93
CA LEU A 168 3.12 4.12 -5.81
C LEU A 168 2.09 5.05 -5.17
N VAL A 169 2.45 6.31 -5.00
CA VAL A 169 1.53 7.33 -4.49
C VAL A 169 1.43 8.50 -5.46
N GLY A 170 0.23 9.07 -5.58
CA GLY A 170 -0.06 10.15 -6.52
C GLY A 170 -1.28 10.97 -6.08
N VAL A 171 -1.36 12.21 -6.57
CA VAL A 171 -2.53 13.07 -6.37
C VAL A 171 -3.52 12.82 -7.50
N VAL A 172 -4.78 12.56 -7.16
CA VAL A 172 -5.87 12.38 -8.13
C VAL A 172 -6.11 13.68 -8.87
N SER A 173 -5.99 13.67 -10.19
CA SER A 173 -6.32 14.81 -11.05
C SER A 173 -7.74 14.73 -11.60
N GLU A 174 -8.24 13.51 -11.82
CA GLU A 174 -9.60 13.26 -12.33
C GLU A 174 -10.07 11.87 -11.92
N PHE A 175 -11.39 11.71 -11.72
CA PHE A 175 -12.02 10.40 -11.58
C PHE A 175 -13.21 10.26 -12.55
N GLU A 176 -13.07 9.38 -13.53
CA GLU A 176 -14.14 9.05 -14.49
C GLU A 176 -15.02 7.94 -13.89
N GLN A 177 -16.02 8.30 -13.07
CA GLN A 177 -16.86 7.36 -12.30
C GLN A 177 -17.47 6.24 -13.17
N LYS A 178 -17.97 6.57 -14.37
CA LYS A 178 -18.57 5.58 -15.31
C LYS A 178 -17.59 4.51 -15.80
N LYS A 179 -16.30 4.83 -15.90
CA LYS A 179 -15.25 3.90 -16.35
C LYS A 179 -14.43 3.36 -15.18
N SER A 180 -14.79 3.74 -13.95
CA SER A 180 -14.02 3.49 -12.74
C SER A 180 -12.52 3.76 -12.94
N LYS A 181 -12.19 4.86 -13.61
CA LYS A 181 -10.83 5.20 -14.04
C LYS A 181 -10.33 6.42 -13.28
N ILE A 182 -9.22 6.25 -12.57
CA ILE A 182 -8.54 7.31 -11.85
C ILE A 182 -7.40 7.86 -12.71
N ARG A 183 -7.26 9.17 -12.76
CA ARG A 183 -6.10 9.86 -13.33
C ARG A 183 -5.35 10.54 -12.20
N VAL A 184 -4.03 10.48 -12.27
CA VAL A 184 -3.18 10.94 -11.17
C VAL A 184 -1.96 11.67 -11.70
N PHE A 185 -1.51 12.65 -10.95
CA PHE A 185 -0.14 13.14 -11.02
C PHE A 185 0.71 12.32 -10.07
N GLN A 186 1.86 11.84 -10.54
CA GLN A 186 2.79 11.04 -9.75
C GLN A 186 4.22 11.30 -10.18
N ALA A 187 5.19 11.02 -9.31
CA ALA A 187 6.59 11.05 -9.70
C ALA A 187 6.87 10.05 -10.84
N ASN A 188 7.64 10.48 -11.83
CA ASN A 188 8.09 9.62 -12.92
C ASN A 188 9.29 8.80 -12.43
N GLN A 189 9.17 7.47 -12.47
CA GLN A 189 10.25 6.56 -12.07
C GLN A 189 11.01 5.95 -13.25
N HIS A 190 10.79 6.44 -14.46
CA HIS A 190 11.60 6.03 -15.60
C HIS A 190 13.04 6.53 -15.42
N VAL A 191 14.01 5.64 -15.64
CA VAL A 191 15.43 5.96 -15.48
C VAL A 191 15.79 7.20 -16.31
N GLY A 192 16.41 8.19 -15.68
CA GLY A 192 16.80 9.45 -16.30
C GLY A 192 15.69 10.52 -16.38
N HIS A 193 14.48 10.22 -15.92
CA HIS A 193 13.35 11.16 -15.93
C HIS A 193 12.88 11.48 -14.50
N GLN A 194 13.46 12.49 -13.87
CA GLN A 194 13.02 12.97 -12.55
C GLN A 194 11.95 14.07 -12.68
N THR A 195 10.87 13.77 -13.41
CA THR A 195 9.74 14.67 -13.62
C THR A 195 8.50 14.15 -12.89
N VAL A 196 7.39 14.88 -12.97
CA VAL A 196 6.06 14.38 -12.61
C VAL A 196 5.36 13.96 -13.91
N GLU A 197 4.63 12.86 -13.90
CA GLU A 197 3.85 12.36 -15.03
C GLU A 197 2.35 12.31 -14.71
N ALA A 198 1.53 12.31 -15.76
CA ALA A 198 0.11 12.04 -15.66
C ALA A 198 -0.16 10.57 -16.02
N ALA A 199 -0.53 9.77 -15.02
CA ALA A 199 -0.85 8.36 -15.20
C ALA A 199 -2.35 8.10 -15.04
N SER A 200 -2.82 6.94 -15.50
CA SER A 200 -4.21 6.55 -15.28
C SER A 200 -4.38 5.07 -15.07
N TYR A 201 -5.24 4.71 -14.11
CA TYR A 201 -5.51 3.33 -13.73
C TYR A 201 -7.01 3.05 -13.78
N ARG A 202 -7.40 1.94 -14.40
CA ARG A 202 -8.78 1.44 -14.36
C ARG A 202 -8.90 0.53 -13.17
N LEU A 203 -9.69 0.93 -12.18
CA LEU A 203 -9.84 0.18 -10.94
C LEU A 203 -10.47 -1.20 -11.18
N GLU A 204 -11.34 -1.32 -12.19
CA GLU A 204 -11.92 -2.58 -12.66
C GLU A 204 -10.90 -3.58 -13.23
N ASP A 205 -9.76 -3.09 -13.71
CA ASP A 205 -8.70 -3.93 -14.30
C ASP A 205 -7.73 -4.48 -13.23
N LEU A 206 -7.91 -4.13 -11.94
CA LEU A 206 -7.05 -4.59 -10.85
C LEU A 206 -7.22 -6.10 -10.61
N LYS A 207 -6.18 -6.89 -10.88
CA LYS A 207 -6.16 -8.35 -10.71
C LYS A 207 -5.56 -8.80 -9.38
N SER A 208 -4.60 -8.05 -8.85
CA SER A 208 -3.99 -8.30 -7.54
C SER A 208 -3.45 -7.00 -6.95
N GLY A 209 -3.10 -7.03 -5.67
CA GLY A 209 -2.64 -5.86 -4.94
C GLY A 209 -3.78 -5.04 -4.35
N ILE A 210 -3.46 -3.83 -3.89
CA ILE A 210 -4.38 -2.98 -3.14
C ILE A 210 -4.34 -1.56 -3.70
N VAL A 211 -5.50 -0.94 -3.87
CA VAL A 211 -5.66 0.49 -4.13
C VAL A 211 -6.35 1.12 -2.91
N LYS A 212 -5.73 2.16 -2.36
CA LYS A 212 -6.32 2.99 -1.31
C LYS A 212 -6.39 4.43 -1.79
N VAL A 213 -7.45 5.14 -1.43
CA VAL A 213 -7.59 6.57 -1.68
C VAL A 213 -7.88 7.27 -0.36
N TYR A 214 -7.14 8.35 -0.11
CA TYR A 214 -7.17 9.13 1.11
C TYR A 214 -7.64 10.55 0.82
N ARG A 215 -8.54 11.02 1.68
CA ARG A 215 -8.95 12.42 1.79
C ARG A 215 -7.95 13.13 2.69
N VAL A 216 -7.29 14.15 2.16
CA VAL A 216 -6.40 14.99 2.98
C VAL A 216 -7.25 15.80 3.95
N LEU A 217 -6.83 15.82 5.21
CA LEU A 217 -7.52 16.54 6.28
C LEU A 217 -6.95 17.94 6.42
N GLU A 218 -7.69 18.80 7.11
CA GLU A 218 -7.19 20.12 7.52
C GLU A 218 -6.30 20.02 8.78
N ALA A 219 -5.31 20.90 8.86
CA ALA A 219 -4.35 21.00 9.98
C ALA A 219 -4.93 21.76 11.19
#